data_AF-A0A1C6RBF0-F1
#
_entry.id   AF-A0A1C6RBF0-F1
#
_cell.length_a   1.000
_cell.length_b   1.000
_cell.length_c   1.000
_cell.angle_alpha   90.00
_cell.angle_beta   90.00
_cell.angle_gamma   90.00
#
_symmetry.space_group_name_H-M   'P 1'
#
loop_
_entity.id
_entity.type
_entity.pdbx_description
1 polymer ?
#
loop_
_entity_poly.entity_id
_entity_poly.type
_entity_poly.pdbx_seq_one_letter_code
_entity_poly.pdbx_strand_id
1 'polypeptide(L)'
;MRNLFRRFRRKSRPRAATGRHRPPAPVRPVGASNPGRHYRSSAYRPLCAGRIRDRQFPLVRRGLDPGEVTAFLHRVADDLAALHAELDQIRNENARIKQSLRDWQSRFAPRVHR
;
A
#
# COMPACT_ATOMS: atom_id res chain seq x y z
N MET A 1 19.91 38.17 -66.94
CA MET A 1 21.39 38.02 -67.03
C MET A 1 21.80 36.95 -66.02
N ARG A 2 22.34 35.79 -66.44
CA ARG A 2 23.77 35.37 -66.33
C ARG A 2 24.42 35.84 -65.01
N ASN A 3 25.16 35.07 -64.23
CA ASN A 3 25.51 33.65 -64.13
C ASN A 3 26.54 33.58 -62.98
N LEU A 4 26.65 32.45 -62.26
CA LEU A 4 27.85 31.98 -61.52
C LEU A 4 28.36 32.87 -60.34
N PHE A 5 28.72 32.34 -59.17
CA PHE A 5 29.90 31.51 -58.95
C PHE A 5 29.73 30.52 -57.78
N ARG A 6 30.28 29.32 -58.01
CA ARG A 6 30.58 28.32 -56.99
C ARG A 6 31.74 28.80 -56.10
N ARG A 7 31.72 28.46 -54.81
CA ARG A 7 32.94 28.02 -54.12
C ARG A 7 32.63 27.05 -52.99
N PHE A 8 33.31 25.91 -53.08
CA PHE A 8 33.34 24.82 -52.12
C PHE A 8 33.87 25.26 -50.76
N ARG A 9 33.30 24.71 -49.69
CA ARG A 9 34.08 24.36 -48.49
C ARG A 9 33.50 23.11 -47.82
N ARG A 10 34.17 21.96 -48.02
CA ARG A 10 34.02 20.78 -47.16
C ARG A 10 34.46 21.16 -45.75
N LYS A 11 33.61 20.93 -44.73
CA LYS A 11 34.08 20.61 -43.39
C LYS A 11 33.06 19.73 -42.67
N SER A 12 33.42 18.46 -42.59
CA SER A 12 33.20 17.51 -41.50
C SER A 12 31.88 17.55 -40.71
N ARG A 13 31.08 16.49 -40.85
CA ARG A 13 30.06 16.08 -39.87
C ARG A 13 30.70 15.90 -38.48
N PRO A 14 29.95 16.19 -37.40
CA PRO A 14 29.88 15.27 -36.29
C PRO A 14 28.44 14.79 -36.07
N ARG A 15 28.37 13.50 -35.72
CA ARG A 15 27.18 12.71 -35.41
C ARG A 15 26.67 13.14 -34.03
N ALA A 16 25.61 13.95 -33.99
CA ALA A 16 24.94 14.28 -32.73
C ALA A 16 23.94 13.16 -32.38
N ALA A 17 24.21 12.51 -31.25
CA ALA A 17 23.42 11.43 -30.68
C ALA A 17 22.01 11.89 -30.34
N THR A 18 21.03 11.05 -30.66
CA THR A 18 19.64 11.14 -30.21
C THR A 18 19.58 10.98 -28.69
N GLY A 19 19.65 12.11 -27.97
CA GLY A 19 19.34 12.18 -26.55
C GLY A 19 17.85 11.91 -26.33
N ARG A 20 17.49 10.67 -25.99
CA ARG A 20 16.18 10.34 -25.44
C ARG A 20 16.05 11.04 -24.08
N HIS A 21 15.30 12.14 -24.01
CA HIS A 21 14.82 12.70 -22.75
C HIS A 21 13.92 11.65 -22.07
N ARG A 22 14.50 10.89 -21.15
CA ARG A 22 13.74 10.09 -20.19
C ARG A 22 13.18 11.07 -19.14
N PRO A 23 11.85 11.17 -18.95
CA PRO A 23 11.32 12.03 -17.90
C PRO A 23 11.84 11.56 -16.54
N PRO A 24 12.14 12.48 -15.60
CA PRO A 24 12.57 12.10 -14.26
C PRO A 24 11.46 11.26 -13.61
N ALA A 25 11.85 10.11 -13.05
CA ALA A 25 10.93 9.28 -12.28
C ALA A 25 10.31 10.12 -11.16
N PRO A 26 9.00 9.97 -10.85
CA PRO A 26 8.39 10.69 -9.75
C PRO A 26 9.16 10.34 -8.47
N VAL A 27 9.77 11.37 -7.87
CA VAL A 27 10.44 11.26 -6.57
C VAL A 27 9.36 10.90 -5.57
N ARG A 28 9.30 9.62 -5.17
CA ARG A 28 8.37 9.16 -4.16
C ARG A 28 8.73 9.89 -2.86
N PRO A 29 7.79 10.59 -2.20
CA PRO A 29 8.11 11.28 -0.96
C PRO A 29 8.59 10.24 0.07
N VAL A 30 9.82 10.40 0.53
CA VAL A 30 10.38 9.68 1.67
C VAL A 30 9.52 10.08 2.87
N GLY A 31 8.60 9.20 3.27
CA GLY A 31 7.61 9.50 4.32
C GLY A 31 6.17 9.13 3.97
N ALA A 32 5.87 8.66 2.74
CA ALA A 32 4.59 8.03 2.45
C ALA A 32 4.43 6.74 3.28
N SER A 33 3.86 6.90 4.46
CA SER A 33 3.49 5.84 5.40
C SER A 33 2.88 4.65 4.66
N ASN A 34 3.54 3.49 4.72
CA ASN A 34 2.85 2.24 4.47
C ASN A 34 3.50 1.05 5.21
N PRO A 35 3.45 1.00 6.55
CA PRO A 35 4.01 -0.10 7.32
C PRO A 35 3.00 -1.27 7.45
N GLY A 36 2.40 -1.72 6.34
CA GLY A 36 1.56 -2.94 6.38
C GLY A 36 0.38 -3.04 5.41
N ARG A 37 0.13 -2.06 4.53
CA ARG A 37 -0.97 -2.08 3.55
C ARG A 37 -0.49 -2.36 2.13
N HIS A 38 0.39 -3.34 1.95
CA HIS A 38 0.86 -3.72 0.61
C HIS A 38 0.18 -4.98 0.06
N TYR A 39 -0.52 -5.75 0.89
CA TYR A 39 -1.20 -6.98 0.43
C TYR A 39 -2.73 -6.96 0.54
N ARG A 40 -3.31 -5.98 1.25
CA ARG A 40 -4.78 -5.84 1.30
C ARG A 40 -5.23 -4.81 0.28
N SER A 41 -5.77 -5.30 -0.84
CA SER A 41 -6.57 -4.48 -1.76
C SER A 41 -7.59 -3.68 -0.96
N SER A 42 -7.72 -2.38 -1.21
CA SER A 42 -8.77 -1.54 -0.59
C SER A 42 -10.18 -2.04 -0.90
N ALA A 43 -10.33 -2.86 -1.96
CA ALA A 43 -11.57 -3.53 -2.32
C ALA A 43 -11.90 -4.72 -1.38
N TYR A 44 -10.93 -5.24 -0.62
CA TYR A 44 -11.18 -6.31 0.34
C TYR A 44 -11.69 -5.73 1.66
N ARG A 45 -13.01 -5.68 1.81
CA ARG A 45 -13.63 -5.39 3.11
C ARG A 45 -13.37 -6.59 4.04
N PRO A 46 -12.69 -6.40 5.18
CA PRO A 46 -12.49 -7.48 6.14
C PRO A 46 -13.84 -8.10 6.51
N LEU A 47 -13.90 -9.44 6.54
CA LEU A 47 -15.05 -10.15 7.07
C LEU A 47 -15.16 -9.79 8.57
N CYS A 48 -16.32 -9.29 9.00
CA CYS A 48 -16.55 -8.95 10.40
C CYS A 48 -17.38 -10.05 11.08
N ALA A 49 -17.15 -10.26 12.38
CA ALA A 49 -17.85 -11.28 13.16
C ALA A 49 -19.38 -11.14 13.07
N GLY A 50 -19.92 -9.91 13.14
CA GLY A 50 -21.35 -9.66 12.94
C GLY A 50 -21.87 -10.17 11.60
N ARG A 51 -21.15 -9.90 10.49
CA ARG A 51 -21.54 -10.40 9.16
C ARG A 51 -21.52 -11.92 9.06
N ILE A 52 -20.67 -12.61 9.84
CA ILE A 52 -20.66 -14.07 9.90
C ILE A 52 -21.89 -14.57 10.65
N ARG A 53 -22.24 -13.95 11.79
CA ARG A 53 -23.44 -14.30 12.57
C ARG A 53 -24.73 -14.10 11.77
N ASP A 54 -24.79 -13.01 11.00
CA ASP A 54 -25.98 -12.66 10.21
C ASP A 54 -26.05 -13.38 8.86
N ARG A 55 -25.08 -14.25 8.55
CA ARG A 55 -25.01 -14.90 7.24
C ARG A 55 -26.06 -16.00 7.13
N GLN A 56 -27.01 -15.79 6.21
CA GLN A 56 -27.99 -16.81 5.83
C GLN A 56 -27.58 -17.53 4.55
N PHE A 57 -27.90 -18.83 4.49
CA PHE A 57 -27.70 -19.67 3.32
C PHE A 57 -29.05 -20.25 2.87
N PRO A 58 -29.29 -20.39 1.55
CA PRO A 58 -30.51 -21.01 1.05
C PRO A 58 -30.53 -22.51 1.39
N LEU A 59 -31.72 -23.03 1.70
CA LEU A 59 -31.93 -24.46 1.92
C LEU A 59 -31.96 -25.20 0.58
N VAL A 60 -31.29 -26.35 0.52
CA VAL A 60 -31.24 -27.21 -0.67
C VAL A 60 -31.53 -28.67 -0.30
N ARG A 61 -32.08 -29.45 -1.24
CA ARG A 61 -32.61 -30.82 -1.03
C ARG A 61 -31.60 -31.81 -0.40
N ARG A 62 -30.29 -31.56 -0.51
CA ARG A 62 -29.21 -32.35 0.10
C ARG A 62 -28.17 -31.41 0.76
N GLY A 63 -28.64 -30.50 1.60
CA GLY A 63 -27.81 -29.54 2.33
C GLY A 63 -27.35 -30.06 3.70
N LEU A 64 -26.43 -29.31 4.32
CA LEU A 64 -26.05 -29.48 5.73
C LEU A 64 -27.21 -29.08 6.66
N ASP A 65 -27.22 -29.59 7.88
CA ASP A 65 -28.17 -29.15 8.91
C ASP A 65 -27.99 -27.65 9.19
N PRO A 66 -29.05 -26.82 9.00
CA PRO A 66 -28.97 -25.38 9.28
C PRO A 66 -28.59 -25.06 10.72
N GLY A 67 -28.98 -25.91 11.68
CA GLY A 67 -28.64 -25.74 13.10
C GLY A 67 -27.15 -25.87 13.33
N GLU A 68 -26.55 -26.96 12.83
CA GLU A 68 -25.11 -27.21 12.91
C GLU A 68 -24.29 -26.11 12.21
N VAL A 69 -24.71 -25.69 11.00
CA VAL A 69 -24.05 -24.60 10.27
C VAL A 69 -24.08 -23.31 11.09
N THR A 70 -25.23 -22.95 11.66
CA THR A 70 -25.37 -21.75 12.48
C THR A 70 -24.47 -21.81 13.71
N ALA A 71 -24.45 -22.93 14.44
CA ALA A 71 -23.59 -23.13 15.61
C ALA A 71 -22.09 -23.06 15.26
N PHE A 72 -21.69 -23.59 14.10
CA PHE A 72 -20.32 -23.47 13.62
C PHE A 72 -19.95 -22.02 13.29
N LEU A 73 -20.82 -21.28 12.58
CA LEU A 73 -20.57 -19.88 12.23
C LEU A 73 -20.49 -18.98 13.46
N HIS A 74 -21.27 -19.25 14.51
CA HIS A 74 -21.15 -18.54 15.79
C HIS A 74 -19.76 -18.71 16.41
N ARG A 75 -19.26 -19.95 16.50
CA ARG A 75 -17.90 -20.22 17.01
C ARG A 75 -16.83 -19.50 16.18
N VAL A 76 -16.91 -19.60 14.86
CA VAL A 76 -15.98 -18.90 13.95
C VAL A 76 -16.06 -17.38 14.13
N ALA A 77 -17.25 -16.82 14.33
CA ALA A 77 -17.42 -15.40 14.57
C ALA A 77 -16.80 -14.96 15.89
N ASP A 78 -16.90 -15.79 16.94
CA ASP A 78 -16.32 -15.51 18.24
C ASP A 78 -14.78 -15.56 18.19
N ASP A 79 -14.21 -16.58 17.53
CA ASP A 79 -12.76 -16.66 17.30
C ASP A 79 -12.24 -15.46 16.50
N LEU A 80 -12.94 -15.07 15.44
CA LEU A 80 -12.57 -13.90 14.64
C LEU A 80 -12.68 -12.59 15.43
N ALA A 81 -13.66 -12.48 16.33
CA ALA A 81 -13.78 -11.32 17.22
C ALA A 81 -12.60 -11.26 18.19
N ALA A 82 -12.21 -12.40 18.79
CA ALA A 82 -11.05 -12.49 19.68
C ALA A 82 -9.75 -12.09 18.97
N LEU A 83 -9.51 -12.62 17.76
CA LEU A 83 -8.33 -12.28 16.96
C LEU A 83 -8.26 -10.80 16.59
N HIS A 84 -9.39 -10.18 16.25
CA HIS A 84 -9.41 -8.74 15.98
C HIS A 84 -9.16 -7.90 17.24
N ALA A 85 -9.69 -8.30 18.40
CA ALA A 85 -9.44 -7.61 19.66
C ALA A 85 -7.94 -7.66 20.05
N GLU A 86 -7.31 -8.83 19.94
CA GLU A 86 -5.88 -8.99 20.19
C GLU A 86 -5.03 -8.14 19.22
N LEU A 87 -5.39 -8.15 17.95
CA LEU A 87 -4.69 -7.35 16.93
C LEU A 87 -4.83 -5.85 17.17
N ASP A 88 -5.98 -5.37 17.65
CA ASP A 88 -6.17 -3.98 18.04
C ASP A 88 -5.39 -3.64 19.32
N GLN A 89 -5.31 -4.54 20.30
CA GLN A 89 -4.44 -4.39 21.46
C GLN A 89 -2.97 -4.25 21.05
N ILE A 90 -2.47 -5.12 20.18
CA ILE A 90 -1.09 -5.07 19.66
C ILE A 90 -0.83 -3.75 18.92
N ARG A 91 -1.80 -3.26 18.14
CA ARG A 91 -1.67 -1.98 17.44
C ARG A 91 -1.59 -0.80 18.41
N ASN A 92 -2.42 -0.82 19.45
CA ASN A 92 -2.42 0.21 20.48
C ASN A 92 -1.09 0.24 21.24
N GLU A 93 -0.56 -0.93 21.60
CA GLU A 93 0.73 -1.03 22.28
C GLU A 93 1.88 -0.55 21.37
N ASN A 94 1.87 -0.96 20.10
CA ASN A 94 2.82 -0.46 19.12
C ASN A 94 2.73 1.06 18.92
N ALA A 95 1.52 1.63 18.94
CA ALA A 95 1.33 3.07 18.85
C ALA A 95 1.92 3.79 20.06
N ARG A 96 1.70 3.24 21.27
CA ARG A 96 2.28 3.75 22.51
C ARG A 96 3.81 3.71 22.50
N ILE A 97 4.41 2.58 22.15
CA ILE A 97 5.88 2.43 22.05
C ILE A 97 6.46 3.44 21.05
N LYS A 98 5.84 3.56 19.87
CA LYS A 98 6.27 4.53 18.86
C LYS A 98 6.15 5.96 19.34
N GLN A 99 5.12 6.28 20.13
CA GLN A 99 4.97 7.62 20.69
C GLN A 99 6.07 7.91 21.71
N SER A 100 6.32 7.01 22.65
CA SER A 100 7.41 7.14 23.62
C SER A 100 8.77 7.33 22.94
N LEU A 101 9.02 6.60 21.86
CA LEU A 101 10.26 6.74 21.08
C LEU A 101 10.36 8.12 20.43
N ARG A 102 9.29 8.62 19.81
CA ARG A 102 9.27 9.97 19.22
C ARG A 102 9.50 11.04 20.27
N ASP A 103 8.85 10.93 21.42
CA ASP A 103 8.98 11.91 22.51
C ASP A 103 10.43 11.95 23.04
N TRP A 104 11.06 10.78 23.19
CA TRP A 104 12.47 10.71 23.55
C TRP A 104 13.37 11.32 22.45
N GLN A 105 13.15 10.97 21.18
CA GLN A 105 13.90 11.55 20.07
C GLN A 105 13.74 13.08 19.99
N SER A 106 12.56 13.62 20.21
CA SER A 106 12.34 15.08 20.21
C SER A 106 13.08 15.80 21.33
N ARG A 107 13.31 15.14 22.47
CA ARG A 107 14.02 15.72 23.62
C ARG A 107 15.54 15.63 23.49
N PHE A 108 16.05 14.54 22.91
CA PHE A 108 17.47 14.19 22.96
C PHE A 108 18.16 14.10 21.60
N ALA A 109 17.43 14.20 20.47
CA ALA A 109 18.08 14.21 19.16
C ALA A 109 18.92 15.49 19.01
N PRO A 110 20.19 15.38 18.58
CA PRO A 110 21.02 16.52 18.28
C PRO A 110 20.32 17.40 17.24
N ARG A 111 20.16 18.69 17.54
CA ARG A 111 19.74 19.65 16.52
C ARG A 111 20.86 19.71 15.48
N VAL A 112 20.62 19.12 14.31
CA VAL A 112 21.47 19.34 13.14
C VAL A 112 21.27 20.80 12.73
N HIS A 113 22.13 21.67 13.25
CA HIS A 113 22.22 23.06 12.78
C HIS A 113 22.87 23.00 11.40
N ARG A 114 22.17 23.52 10.40
CA ARG A 114 22.63 23.59 9.01
C ARG A 114 23.14 24.98 8.70
#